data_AF-A0A8T5GFC3-F1
#
_entry.id   AF-A0A8T5GFC3-F1
#
_cell.length_a   1.000
_cell.length_b   1.000
_cell.length_c   1.000
_cell.angle_alpha   90.00
_cell.angle_beta   90.00
_cell.angle_gamma   90.00
#
_symmetry.space_group_name_H-M   'P 1'
#
loop_
_entity.id
_entity.type
_entity.pdbx_description
1 polymer ?
#
loop_
_entity_poly.entity_id
_entity_poly.type
_entity_poly.pdbx_seq_one_letter_code
_entity_poly.pdbx_strand_id
1 'polypeptide(L)'
;MFRAQGTIEYLLIIAIVVVIALVVVGLLIGFLNQGSQVDQTANQTYWQTQPLAILESQKNDNGELLIVLKNNTGNNITLTQITINESIYDIEDTFLAQNDKKTILLNGQTITATNTPYIKLSYTTPQGLNKTQTSSQTLNPQNTTNDLVASTQYINLIEENCFDWDDTTPHTICTCDDLNTIDYNSTTLGWTYILQNNLNFSNCDSTYNTDDGWRPIGTEAAKFSGNFLGNNKTITNVYVNKPDTDYVGLFGYINSNSSDINNLGMIDSNITGQNYVGGINGRNGTVNNSYNTGTTNGTGSRTGGINGSSGTINNSYNTGIVNGTNYTGGINGNGGTINNSYNTGTTNGTQYVGGINGASGTINNSYNTGTTNGTTYIAGINGIQGTTNNSYNTGTITGTGNNIGGINGGYGTVNNSYNLGNIKGASNVGGIIGYFAAEKSVINSFSTGSLKGTSSSTNFGTIGYDGGGTITNIYWYDSNSIDSASPSECIQGGSTNCTYLDDTNYTQLFTSTTDIYDTAPAWDGNWVWSGSAYPTLSWE
;
A
#
# COMPACT_ATOMS: atom_id res chain seq x y z
N MET A 1 -64.20 68.80 33.24
CA MET A 1 -64.00 67.46 33.83
C MET A 1 -64.10 66.43 32.72
N PHE A 2 -63.02 66.26 31.95
CA PHE A 2 -62.73 65.18 30.99
C PHE A 2 -61.38 65.55 30.34
N ARG A 3 -60.52 64.55 30.11
CA ARG A 3 -59.13 64.60 29.58
C ARG A 3 -58.00 64.63 30.62
N ALA A 4 -57.91 63.55 31.40
CA ALA A 4 -56.65 63.09 32.01
C ALA A 4 -56.57 61.56 32.09
N GLN A 5 -57.28 60.82 31.22
CA GLN A 5 -57.36 59.35 31.30
C GLN A 5 -56.44 58.63 30.29
N GLY A 6 -56.15 59.24 29.13
CA GLY A 6 -55.28 58.62 28.11
C GLY A 6 -53.79 58.61 28.45
N THR A 7 -53.29 59.58 29.23
CA THR A 7 -51.85 59.66 29.56
C THR A 7 -51.46 58.63 30.63
N ILE A 8 -52.37 58.31 31.55
CA ILE A 8 -52.14 57.31 32.59
C ILE A 8 -52.19 55.90 31.99
N GLU A 9 -53.13 55.62 31.09
CA GLU A 9 -53.18 54.34 30.37
C GLU A 9 -51.93 54.10 29.51
N TYR A 10 -51.42 55.13 28.84
CA TYR A 10 -50.19 55.03 28.04
C TYR A 10 -48.94 54.79 28.91
N LEU A 11 -48.86 55.44 30.08
CA LEU A 11 -47.79 55.20 31.06
C LEU A 11 -47.86 53.79 31.68
N LEU A 12 -49.07 53.28 31.92
CA LEU A 12 -49.29 51.91 32.40
C LEU A 12 -48.86 50.87 31.36
N ILE A 13 -49.18 51.07 30.08
CA ILE A 13 -48.77 50.17 28.99
C ILE A 13 -47.25 50.17 28.84
N ILE A 14 -46.59 51.34 28.86
CA ILE A 14 -45.12 51.41 28.80
C ILE A 14 -44.48 50.74 30.01
N ALA A 15 -45.00 50.96 31.23
CA ALA A 15 -44.48 50.34 32.43
C ALA A 15 -44.58 48.80 32.37
N ILE A 16 -45.70 48.27 31.88
CA ILE A 16 -45.89 46.82 31.71
C ILE A 16 -44.94 46.26 30.64
N VAL A 17 -44.77 46.94 29.50
CA VAL A 17 -43.85 46.51 28.44
C VAL A 17 -42.40 46.51 28.93
N VAL A 18 -41.98 47.51 29.71
CA VAL A 18 -40.63 47.59 30.29
C VAL A 18 -40.42 46.49 31.34
N VAL A 19 -41.42 46.19 32.17
CA VAL A 19 -41.32 45.08 33.15
C VAL A 19 -41.26 43.73 32.45
N ILE A 20 -42.06 43.50 31.40
CA ILE A 20 -41.98 42.26 30.60
C ILE A 20 -40.63 42.18 29.90
N ALA A 21 -40.12 43.27 29.33
CA ALA A 21 -38.79 43.30 28.72
C ALA A 21 -37.67 43.00 29.75
N LEU A 22 -37.76 43.54 30.96
CA LEU A 22 -36.79 43.28 32.03
C LEU A 22 -36.91 41.86 32.60
N VAL A 23 -38.10 41.27 32.64
CA VAL A 23 -38.32 39.86 33.03
C VAL A 23 -37.84 38.92 31.93
N VAL A 24 -38.04 39.25 30.65
CA VAL A 24 -37.51 38.47 29.53
C VAL A 24 -35.98 38.58 29.48
N VAL A 25 -35.40 39.76 29.71
CA VAL A 25 -33.95 39.94 29.85
C VAL A 25 -33.43 39.23 31.11
N GLY A 26 -34.16 39.27 32.23
CA GLY A 26 -33.81 38.55 33.46
C GLY A 26 -33.92 37.02 33.34
N LEU A 27 -34.88 36.52 32.57
CA LEU A 27 -35.01 35.10 32.22
C LEU A 27 -33.97 34.69 31.18
N LEU A 28 -33.65 35.51 30.18
CA LEU A 28 -32.52 35.28 29.27
C LEU A 28 -31.18 35.29 30.02
N ILE A 29 -31.00 36.18 31.00
CA ILE A 29 -29.82 36.20 31.89
C ILE A 29 -29.85 34.99 32.84
N GLY A 30 -31.01 34.52 33.27
CA GLY A 30 -31.19 33.28 34.04
C GLY A 30 -30.92 32.01 33.24
N PHE A 31 -31.18 32.01 31.93
CA PHE A 31 -30.82 30.93 31.00
C PHE A 31 -29.34 31.01 30.56
N LEU A 32 -28.74 32.21 30.55
CA LEU A 32 -27.29 32.40 30.34
C LEU A 32 -26.46 32.07 31.59
N ASN A 33 -27.05 32.09 32.79
CA ASN A 33 -26.42 31.68 34.05
C ASN A 33 -26.62 30.20 34.42
N GLN A 34 -27.23 29.40 33.54
CA GLN A 34 -27.27 27.93 33.63
C GLN A 34 -26.21 27.26 32.73
N GLY A 35 -25.21 28.02 32.26
CA GLY A 35 -24.08 27.54 31.46
C GLY A 35 -22.85 27.09 32.26
N SER A 36 -22.93 26.93 33.59
CA SER A 36 -21.75 26.65 34.44
C SER A 36 -21.76 25.29 35.15
N GLN A 37 -22.47 24.30 34.61
CA GLN A 37 -22.41 22.90 35.10
C GLN A 37 -22.11 21.87 34.00
N VAL A 38 -22.02 22.30 32.74
CA VAL A 38 -21.55 21.45 31.64
C VAL A 38 -20.09 21.81 31.36
N ASP A 39 -19.16 21.07 31.97
CA ASP A 39 -18.05 20.32 31.30
C ASP A 39 -16.96 19.82 32.28
N GLN A 40 -17.02 20.10 33.59
CA GLN A 40 -16.04 19.55 34.56
C GLN A 40 -16.16 18.02 34.72
N THR A 41 -17.38 17.48 34.72
CA THR A 41 -17.62 16.04 34.88
C THR A 41 -17.15 15.22 33.67
N ALA A 42 -17.34 15.73 32.45
CA ALA A 42 -16.87 15.06 31.24
C ALA A 42 -15.34 15.14 31.09
N ASN A 43 -14.73 16.27 31.50
CA ASN A 43 -13.27 16.43 31.56
C ASN A 43 -12.61 15.46 32.54
N GLN A 44 -13.14 15.37 33.78
CA GLN A 44 -12.68 14.39 34.76
C GLN A 44 -12.84 12.96 34.24
N THR A 45 -13.93 12.66 33.53
CA THR A 45 -14.15 11.34 32.93
C THR A 45 -13.15 11.04 31.83
N TYR A 46 -12.83 11.99 30.94
CA TYR A 46 -11.80 11.81 29.90
C TYR A 46 -10.43 11.55 30.52
N TRP A 47 -9.95 12.43 31.40
CA TRP A 47 -8.63 12.29 32.01
C TRP A 47 -8.51 11.01 32.84
N GLN A 48 -9.57 10.57 33.50
CA GLN A 48 -9.57 9.29 34.23
C GLN A 48 -9.23 8.08 33.33
N THR A 49 -9.47 8.15 32.02
CA THR A 49 -9.15 7.08 31.06
C THR A 49 -7.79 7.22 30.38
N GLN A 50 -7.10 8.34 30.56
CA GLN A 50 -5.85 8.65 29.88
C GLN A 50 -4.63 8.00 30.57
N PRO A 51 -3.59 7.56 29.82
CA PRO A 51 -2.33 7.04 30.37
C PRO A 51 -1.69 7.94 31.45
N LEU A 52 -1.65 9.24 31.19
CA LEU A 52 -1.35 10.29 32.16
C LEU A 52 -2.59 11.16 32.34
N ALA A 53 -3.24 11.08 33.50
CA ALA A 53 -4.44 11.84 33.77
C ALA A 53 -4.09 13.19 34.40
N ILE A 54 -4.57 14.30 33.85
CA ILE A 54 -4.62 15.58 34.58
C ILE A 54 -5.89 15.56 35.43
N LEU A 55 -5.73 15.32 36.73
CA LEU A 55 -6.85 15.25 37.65
C LEU A 55 -7.32 16.63 38.11
N GLU A 56 -6.36 17.51 38.37
CA GLU A 56 -6.59 18.84 38.93
C GLU A 56 -5.54 19.81 38.39
N SER A 57 -5.89 21.09 38.37
CA SER A 57 -4.95 22.18 38.10
C SER A 57 -5.31 23.38 38.95
N GLN A 58 -4.30 24.05 39.52
CA GLN A 58 -4.51 25.26 40.31
C GLN A 58 -3.34 26.20 40.13
N LYS A 59 -3.57 27.50 40.29
CA LYS A 59 -2.46 28.44 40.48
C LYS A 59 -2.10 28.53 41.96
N ASN A 60 -0.82 28.57 42.30
CA ASN A 60 -0.41 28.93 43.66
C ASN A 60 -0.48 30.45 43.88
N ASP A 61 -0.18 30.86 45.11
CA ASP A 61 -0.16 32.26 45.56
C ASP A 61 0.84 33.13 44.78
N ASN A 62 1.82 32.52 44.11
CA ASN A 62 2.82 33.19 43.26
C ASN A 62 2.37 33.30 41.79
N GLY A 63 1.20 32.75 41.43
CA GLY A 63 0.66 32.75 40.07
C GLY A 63 1.21 31.65 39.16
N GLU A 64 1.97 30.70 39.70
CA GLU A 64 2.52 29.54 38.98
C GLU A 64 1.46 28.45 38.85
N LEU A 65 1.47 27.70 37.74
CA LEU A 65 0.50 26.64 37.49
C LEU A 65 0.99 25.31 38.08
N LEU A 66 0.16 24.72 38.94
CA LEU A 66 0.30 23.36 39.43
C LEU A 66 -0.70 22.46 38.73
N ILE A 67 -0.26 21.28 38.33
CA ILE A 67 -1.13 20.22 37.82
C ILE A 67 -0.94 18.96 38.65
N VAL A 68 -2.04 18.24 38.92
CA VAL A 68 -1.99 16.93 39.56
C VAL A 68 -2.11 15.87 38.49
N LEU A 69 -1.00 15.17 38.22
CA LEU A 69 -0.94 14.06 37.29
C LEU A 69 -1.21 12.75 38.02
N LYS A 70 -1.94 11.83 37.39
CA LYS A 70 -2.02 10.42 37.80
C LYS A 70 -1.46 9.53 36.71
N ASN A 71 -0.55 8.65 37.08
CA ASN A 71 -0.05 7.63 36.20
C ASN A 71 -1.04 6.44 36.14
N ASN A 72 -1.86 6.39 35.10
CA ASN A 72 -2.72 5.23 34.83
C ASN A 72 -2.03 4.19 33.93
N THR A 73 -0.77 4.42 33.53
CA THR A 73 -0.01 3.41 32.81
C THR A 73 0.25 2.23 33.74
N GLY A 74 0.21 1.00 33.23
CA GLY A 74 0.50 -0.21 34.00
C GLY A 74 1.94 -0.32 34.53
N ASN A 75 2.75 0.75 34.44
CA ASN A 75 4.18 0.77 34.71
C ASN A 75 4.59 2.06 35.44
N ASN A 76 5.82 2.10 35.97
CA ASN A 76 6.43 3.36 36.41
C ASN A 76 6.83 4.20 35.18
N ILE A 77 6.77 5.52 35.26
CA ILE A 77 7.17 6.40 34.17
C ILE A 77 8.07 7.53 34.65
N THR A 78 8.82 8.13 33.74
CA THR A 78 9.56 9.37 33.99
C THR A 78 9.07 10.44 33.02
N LEU A 79 8.37 11.44 33.52
CA LEU A 79 7.94 12.61 32.74
C LEU A 79 9.18 13.34 32.19
N THR A 80 9.25 13.55 30.88
CA THR A 80 10.41 14.17 30.22
C THR A 80 10.15 15.60 29.81
N GLN A 81 8.90 15.96 29.50
CA GLN A 81 8.56 17.30 29.05
C GLN A 81 7.08 17.61 29.26
N ILE A 82 6.78 18.86 29.59
CA ILE A 82 5.44 19.42 29.44
C ILE A 82 5.54 20.63 28.53
N THR A 83 4.72 20.65 27.47
CA THR A 83 4.59 21.81 26.58
C THR A 83 3.17 22.34 26.66
N ILE A 84 3.01 23.66 26.78
CA ILE A 84 1.72 24.34 26.62
C ILE A 84 1.91 25.40 25.54
N ASN A 85 1.18 25.31 24.44
CA ASN A 85 1.22 26.26 23.32
C ASN A 85 2.63 26.47 22.77
N GLU A 86 3.33 25.37 22.52
CA GLU A 86 4.73 25.36 22.05
C GLU A 86 5.76 25.84 23.08
N SER A 87 5.34 26.47 24.18
CA SER A 87 6.22 26.78 25.31
C SER A 87 6.52 25.54 26.14
N ILE A 88 7.80 25.23 26.27
CA ILE A 88 8.30 24.15 27.15
C ILE A 88 8.36 24.68 28.58
N TYR A 89 7.84 23.90 29.51
CA TYR A 89 7.89 24.21 30.95
C TYR A 89 8.92 23.33 31.63
N ASP A 90 9.68 23.95 32.52
CA ASP A 90 10.60 23.21 33.38
C ASP A 90 9.77 22.43 34.40
N ILE A 91 10.04 21.14 34.47
CA ILE A 91 9.36 20.19 35.36
C ILE A 91 10.32 19.70 36.42
N GLU A 92 9.90 19.80 37.68
CA GLU A 92 10.58 19.16 38.79
C GLU A 92 9.90 17.83 39.11
N ASP A 93 10.68 16.88 39.63
CA ASP A 93 10.19 15.62 40.16
C ASP A 93 9.46 14.72 39.14
N THR A 94 10.23 14.22 38.18
CA THR A 94 9.74 13.58 36.95
C THR A 94 9.26 12.13 37.10
N PHE A 95 9.61 11.42 38.17
CA PHE A 95 9.26 10.01 38.32
C PHE A 95 7.85 9.81 38.87
N LEU A 96 6.99 9.04 38.19
CA LEU A 96 5.67 8.65 38.68
C LEU A 96 5.56 7.12 38.72
N ALA A 97 5.37 6.54 39.92
CA ALA A 97 5.12 5.11 40.05
C ALA A 97 3.76 4.71 39.46
N GLN A 98 3.57 3.41 39.17
CA GLN A 98 2.28 2.90 38.69
C GLN A 98 1.13 3.28 39.63
N ASN A 99 0.03 3.82 39.09
CA ASN A 99 -1.15 4.31 39.82
C ASN A 99 -0.90 5.50 40.76
N ASP A 100 0.32 6.04 40.80
CA ASP A 100 0.67 7.15 41.67
C ASP A 100 0.08 8.47 41.18
N LYS A 101 -0.10 9.40 42.12
CA LYS A 101 -0.53 10.76 41.87
C LYS A 101 0.56 11.73 42.28
N LYS A 102 0.82 12.72 41.43
CA LYS A 102 1.89 13.67 41.65
C LYS A 102 1.52 15.06 41.23
N THR A 103 1.80 16.02 42.11
CA THR A 103 1.64 17.43 41.80
C THR A 103 2.91 17.94 41.15
N ILE A 104 2.80 18.40 39.90
CA ILE A 104 3.91 18.99 39.13
C ILE A 104 3.72 20.50 39.10
N LEU A 105 4.77 21.22 39.50
CA LEU A 105 4.87 22.65 39.34
C LEU A 105 5.42 22.95 37.95
N LEU A 106 4.74 23.80 37.19
CA LEU A 106 5.20 24.24 35.87
C LEU A 106 5.92 25.57 36.02
N ASN A 107 7.24 25.52 36.07
CA ASN A 107 8.09 26.69 36.20
C ASN A 107 8.28 27.35 34.82
N GLY A 108 8.19 28.68 34.77
CA GLY A 108 8.91 29.42 33.73
C GLY A 108 8.16 30.26 32.70
N GLN A 109 6.84 30.48 32.76
CA GLN A 109 6.19 31.49 31.89
C GLN A 109 4.75 31.84 32.31
N THR A 110 4.36 33.12 32.17
CA THR A 110 2.97 33.55 32.37
C THR A 110 2.12 33.11 31.19
N ILE A 111 1.10 32.29 31.44
CA ILE A 111 0.14 31.88 30.42
C ILE A 111 -0.68 33.10 29.99
N THR A 112 -0.38 33.67 28.83
CA THR A 112 -1.19 34.71 28.18
C THR A 112 -2.23 34.07 27.27
N ALA A 113 -3.48 34.46 27.43
CA ALA A 113 -4.60 33.92 26.67
C ALA A 113 -4.53 34.35 25.19
N THR A 114 -3.97 33.51 24.34
CA THR A 114 -4.14 33.57 22.88
C THR A 114 -4.53 32.19 22.35
N ASN A 115 -5.30 32.20 21.26
CA ASN A 115 -6.22 31.16 20.79
C ASN A 115 -5.77 29.68 20.95
N THR A 116 -6.73 28.86 21.41
CA THR A 116 -6.74 27.39 21.54
C THR A 116 -5.46 26.79 22.12
N PRO A 117 -5.30 26.84 23.46
CA PRO A 117 -4.18 26.17 24.07
C PRO A 117 -4.19 24.66 23.84
N TYR A 118 -3.02 24.03 23.79
CA TYR A 118 -2.89 22.58 23.87
C TYR A 118 -1.76 22.22 24.83
N ILE A 119 -1.97 21.16 25.60
CA ILE A 119 -0.97 20.59 26.48
C ILE A 119 -0.41 19.31 25.87
N LYS A 120 0.92 19.18 25.87
CA LYS A 120 1.65 17.99 25.46
C LYS A 120 2.44 17.46 26.66
N LEU A 121 2.16 16.25 27.09
CA LEU A 121 2.87 15.53 28.14
C LEU A 121 3.77 14.48 27.49
N SER A 122 5.08 14.58 27.66
CA SER A 122 6.05 13.59 27.19
C SER A 122 6.63 12.83 28.38
N TYR A 123 6.81 11.51 28.26
CA TYR A 123 7.33 10.67 29.33
C TYR A 123 8.07 9.45 28.77
N THR A 124 8.94 8.84 29.57
CA THR A 124 9.59 7.56 29.27
C THR A 124 9.04 6.43 30.12
N THR A 125 8.94 5.24 29.56
CA THR A 125 8.64 4.01 30.31
C THR A 125 9.92 3.41 30.93
N PRO A 126 9.85 2.39 31.81
CA PRO A 126 11.04 1.77 32.41
C PRO A 126 11.99 1.16 31.36
N GLN A 127 11.47 0.87 30.17
CA GLN A 127 12.21 0.33 29.02
C GLN A 127 12.86 1.43 28.16
N GLY A 128 12.75 2.71 28.53
CA GLY A 128 13.36 3.83 27.81
C GLY A 128 12.57 4.33 26.59
N LEU A 129 11.32 3.89 26.41
CA LEU A 129 10.46 4.32 25.30
C LEU A 129 9.91 5.72 25.55
N ASN A 130 10.12 6.67 24.63
CA ASN A 130 9.50 7.99 24.68
C ASN A 130 8.04 7.90 24.24
N LYS A 131 7.12 8.35 25.10
CA LYS A 131 5.69 8.48 24.83
C LYS A 131 5.28 9.93 24.92
N THR A 132 4.29 10.31 24.12
CA THR A 132 3.71 11.65 24.14
C THR A 132 2.19 11.56 24.14
N GLN A 133 1.55 12.34 25.00
CA GLN A 133 0.12 12.59 24.99
C GLN A 133 -0.16 14.07 24.73
N THR A 134 -0.97 14.39 23.73
CA THR A 134 -1.36 15.77 23.41
C THR A 134 -2.87 15.94 23.60
N SER A 135 -3.28 17.04 24.24
CA SER A 135 -4.67 17.40 24.46
C SER A 135 -4.88 18.88 24.13
N SER A 136 -5.75 19.17 23.17
CA SER A 136 -6.15 20.54 22.81
C SER A 136 -7.22 21.02 23.80
N GLN A 137 -6.93 22.04 24.62
CA GLN A 137 -7.86 22.58 25.61
C GLN A 137 -7.80 24.10 25.74
N THR A 138 -8.97 24.74 25.82
CA THR A 138 -9.09 26.18 26.08
C THR A 138 -8.84 26.51 27.56
N LEU A 139 -7.82 27.33 27.87
CA LEU A 139 -7.57 27.91 29.19
C LEU A 139 -8.54 29.08 29.33
N ASN A 140 -9.54 28.97 30.20
CA ASN A 140 -10.47 30.06 30.44
C ASN A 140 -9.87 31.04 31.47
N PRO A 141 -9.43 32.25 31.08
CA PRO A 141 -8.77 33.19 31.99
C PRO A 141 -9.77 34.05 32.78
N GLN A 142 -11.09 33.83 32.63
CA GLN A 142 -12.11 34.76 33.13
C GLN A 142 -12.77 34.36 34.46
N ASN A 143 -12.31 33.29 35.13
CA ASN A 143 -12.72 33.00 36.50
C ASN A 143 -11.60 33.37 37.47
N THR A 144 -11.95 34.05 38.56
CA THR A 144 -11.03 34.41 39.66
C THR A 144 -10.39 33.21 40.36
N THR A 145 -10.65 31.98 39.90
CA THR A 145 -10.04 30.71 40.35
C THR A 145 -9.03 30.10 39.37
N ASN A 146 -8.85 30.61 38.14
CA ASN A 146 -7.89 30.05 37.16
C ASN A 146 -7.95 28.50 36.98
N ASP A 147 -9.15 27.92 36.94
CA ASP A 147 -9.34 26.49 36.65
C ASP A 147 -9.23 26.17 35.14
N LEU A 148 -8.61 25.04 34.79
CA LEU A 148 -8.74 24.41 33.46
C LEU A 148 -10.20 23.97 33.27
N VAL A 149 -10.94 24.66 32.40
CA VAL A 149 -12.31 24.26 32.00
C VAL A 149 -12.28 23.81 30.55
N ALA A 150 -12.39 22.50 30.33
CA ALA A 150 -12.39 21.90 29.00
C ALA A 150 -13.63 22.32 28.19
N SER A 151 -13.45 22.44 26.87
CA SER A 151 -14.53 22.43 25.89
C SER A 151 -14.18 21.40 24.82
N THR A 152 -15.14 20.58 24.45
CA THR A 152 -15.01 19.46 23.50
C THR A 152 -14.49 19.84 22.12
N GLN A 153 -13.25 19.45 21.79
CA GLN A 153 -12.79 19.23 20.41
C GLN A 153 -11.70 18.16 20.34
N TYR A 154 -11.92 17.15 19.49
CA TYR A 154 -11.11 15.95 19.29
C TYR A 154 -9.81 16.23 18.52
N ILE A 155 -8.66 15.74 19.00
CA ILE A 155 -7.44 15.50 18.20
C ILE A 155 -6.72 14.23 18.69
N ASN A 156 -6.19 13.48 17.72
CA ASN A 156 -5.73 12.09 17.70
C ASN A 156 -4.91 11.59 18.89
N LEU A 157 -5.34 10.42 19.42
CA LEU A 157 -4.47 9.48 20.10
C LEU A 157 -3.35 9.09 19.12
N ILE A 158 -2.10 9.41 19.46
CA ILE A 158 -0.96 8.69 18.87
C ILE A 158 -1.20 7.24 19.29
N GLU A 159 -1.41 6.36 18.31
CA GLU A 159 -1.68 4.95 18.54
C GLU A 159 -0.68 4.39 19.55
N GLU A 160 -1.17 3.72 20.60
CA GLU A 160 -0.28 3.20 21.63
C GLU A 160 0.61 2.10 21.02
N ASN A 161 1.93 2.24 21.16
CA ASN A 161 2.86 1.13 20.91
C ASN A 161 2.37 -0.09 21.68
N CYS A 162 2.00 -1.14 20.96
CA CYS A 162 1.52 -2.39 21.53
C CYS A 162 2.57 -3.51 21.42
N PHE A 163 3.75 -3.17 20.93
CA PHE A 163 4.87 -4.08 20.83
C PHE A 163 5.34 -4.55 22.20
N ASP A 164 5.23 -5.85 22.44
CA ASP A 164 5.80 -6.51 23.60
C ASP A 164 7.18 -7.09 23.26
N TRP A 165 8.14 -6.87 24.16
CA TRP A 165 9.52 -7.35 24.04
C TRP A 165 9.73 -8.73 24.68
N ASP A 166 8.69 -9.28 25.31
CA ASP A 166 8.71 -10.66 25.77
C ASP A 166 8.69 -11.66 24.61
N ASP A 167 8.94 -12.95 24.87
CA ASP A 167 8.99 -13.99 23.82
C ASP A 167 7.57 -14.47 23.40
N THR A 168 6.55 -13.60 23.50
CA THR A 168 5.20 -13.96 23.05
C THR A 168 5.09 -13.83 21.55
N THR A 169 4.77 -14.95 20.90
CA THR A 169 4.62 -15.01 19.45
C THR A 169 3.16 -15.25 19.07
N PRO A 170 2.59 -14.47 18.12
CA PRO A 170 3.22 -13.38 17.36
C PRO A 170 3.34 -12.07 18.16
N HIS A 171 4.40 -11.29 17.90
CA HIS A 171 4.55 -9.94 18.45
C HIS A 171 3.63 -8.97 17.70
N THR A 172 2.91 -8.14 18.44
CA THR A 172 1.88 -7.27 17.86
C THR A 172 2.47 -5.94 17.38
N ILE A 173 2.10 -5.51 16.18
CA ILE A 173 2.47 -4.23 15.59
C ILE A 173 1.22 -3.35 15.52
N CYS A 174 1.20 -2.22 16.25
CA CYS A 174 0.09 -1.27 16.22
C CYS A 174 0.48 0.08 15.62
N THR A 175 1.78 0.39 15.57
CA THR A 175 2.30 1.70 15.12
C THR A 175 3.46 1.53 14.13
N CYS A 176 3.87 2.61 13.48
CA CYS A 176 5.09 2.61 12.67
C CYS A 176 6.36 2.39 13.52
N ASP A 177 6.38 2.82 14.78
CA ASP A 177 7.54 2.61 15.66
C ASP A 177 7.66 1.15 16.09
N ASP A 178 6.53 0.48 16.33
CA ASP A 178 6.49 -0.97 16.54
C ASP A 178 7.08 -1.68 15.30
N LEU A 179 6.71 -1.24 14.09
CA LEU A 179 7.24 -1.80 12.84
C LEU A 179 8.75 -1.57 12.68
N ASN A 180 9.25 -0.38 13.02
CA ASN A 180 10.69 -0.06 12.96
C ASN A 180 11.51 -0.88 13.95
N THR A 181 10.89 -1.38 15.03
CA THR A 181 11.54 -2.20 16.05
C THR A 181 11.97 -3.59 15.53
N ILE A 182 11.36 -4.08 14.44
CA ILE A 182 11.70 -5.39 13.84
C ILE A 182 13.19 -5.50 13.51
N ASP A 183 13.79 -4.40 13.03
CA ASP A 183 15.18 -4.34 12.57
C ASP A 183 16.17 -3.93 13.68
N TYR A 184 15.80 -4.09 14.96
CA TYR A 184 16.65 -3.70 16.08
C TYR A 184 17.93 -4.56 16.22
N ASN A 185 17.82 -5.88 16.10
CA ASN A 185 18.96 -6.80 16.11
C ASN A 185 18.65 -8.14 15.41
N SER A 186 19.63 -9.05 15.39
CA SER A 186 19.48 -10.37 14.74
C SER A 186 18.39 -11.24 15.36
N THR A 187 18.06 -11.07 16.64
CA THR A 187 17.00 -11.83 17.31
C THR A 187 15.63 -11.31 16.88
N THR A 188 15.42 -9.99 16.90
CA THR A 188 14.14 -9.40 16.46
C THR A 188 13.87 -9.69 14.98
N LEU A 189 14.90 -9.68 14.12
CA LEU A 189 14.75 -10.06 12.71
C LEU A 189 14.26 -11.50 12.49
N GLY A 190 14.34 -12.37 13.50
CA GLY A 190 13.90 -13.77 13.46
C GLY A 190 12.50 -14.03 14.02
N TRP A 191 11.82 -13.03 14.59
CA TRP A 191 10.53 -13.21 15.25
C TRP A 191 9.34 -13.25 14.28
N THR A 192 8.21 -13.76 14.75
CA THR A 192 6.94 -13.68 14.03
C THR A 192 6.15 -12.47 14.53
N TYR A 193 5.68 -11.65 13.60
CA TYR A 193 4.94 -10.42 13.85
C TYR A 193 3.52 -10.50 13.31
N ILE A 194 2.57 -9.83 13.97
CA ILE A 194 1.20 -9.65 13.49
C ILE A 194 0.80 -8.18 13.49
N LEU A 195 0.24 -7.74 12.37
CA LEU A 195 -0.26 -6.38 12.23
C LEU A 195 -1.67 -6.28 12.82
N GLN A 196 -1.83 -5.44 13.84
CA GLN A 196 -3.11 -5.23 14.53
C GLN A 196 -3.93 -4.12 13.88
N ASN A 197 -3.26 -3.04 13.48
CA ASN A 197 -3.87 -1.84 12.91
C ASN A 197 -3.40 -1.61 11.47
N ASN A 198 -4.21 -0.89 10.69
CA ASN A 198 -3.69 -0.30 9.46
C ASN A 198 -2.70 0.80 9.85
N LEU A 199 -1.53 0.83 9.23
CA LEU A 199 -0.54 1.88 9.46
C LEU A 199 -0.64 2.94 8.37
N ASN A 200 -0.60 4.20 8.76
CA ASN A 200 -0.48 5.32 7.83
C ASN A 200 0.75 6.13 8.16
N PHE A 201 1.76 6.03 7.29
CA PHE A 201 3.04 6.71 7.49
C PHE A 201 2.91 8.23 7.52
N SER A 202 1.84 8.81 6.96
CA SER A 202 1.55 10.25 7.09
C SER A 202 1.31 10.69 8.53
N ASN A 203 0.94 9.76 9.42
CA ASN A 203 0.70 10.01 10.85
C ASN A 203 1.88 9.58 11.73
N CYS A 204 2.94 9.01 11.13
CA CYS A 204 4.08 8.47 11.85
C CYS A 204 5.17 9.54 12.01
N ASP A 205 6.26 9.20 12.71
CA ASP A 205 7.40 10.10 12.86
C ASP A 205 7.83 10.63 11.49
N SER A 206 7.92 11.96 11.38
CA SER A 206 8.24 12.64 10.13
C SER A 206 9.57 12.17 9.52
N THR A 207 10.51 11.69 10.35
CA THR A 207 11.80 11.16 9.88
C THR A 207 11.67 9.93 8.99
N TYR A 208 10.56 9.18 9.08
CA TYR A 208 10.28 8.08 8.15
C TYR A 208 9.87 8.54 6.75
N ASN A 209 9.56 9.84 6.58
CA ASN A 209 9.08 10.42 5.31
C ASN A 209 9.89 11.63 4.82
N THR A 210 10.98 12.00 5.51
CA THR A 210 11.90 13.06 5.08
C THR A 210 13.22 12.48 4.56
N ASP A 211 13.95 13.25 3.76
CA ASP A 211 15.22 12.86 3.15
C ASP A 211 15.14 11.53 2.36
N ASP A 212 15.75 10.47 2.89
CA ASP A 212 15.76 9.13 2.29
C ASP A 212 14.50 8.30 2.62
N GLY A 213 13.69 8.75 3.57
CA GLY A 213 12.50 8.05 4.05
C GLY A 213 12.79 6.77 4.86
N TRP A 214 11.90 5.80 4.73
CA TRP A 214 11.92 4.54 5.48
C TRP A 214 13.21 3.73 5.25
N ARG A 215 13.73 3.14 6.33
CA ARG A 215 14.83 2.17 6.28
C ARG A 215 14.24 0.77 6.06
N PRO A 216 14.54 0.09 4.93
CA PRO A 216 14.03 -1.26 4.68
C PRO A 216 14.41 -2.24 5.80
N ILE A 217 13.46 -3.10 6.20
CA ILE A 217 13.68 -4.13 7.22
C ILE A 217 14.55 -5.25 6.64
N GLY A 218 15.66 -5.54 7.30
CA GLY A 218 16.59 -6.57 6.86
C GLY A 218 17.50 -6.12 5.72
N THR A 219 18.79 -6.45 5.86
CA THR A 219 19.87 -6.11 4.94
C THR A 219 20.56 -7.37 4.44
N GLU A 220 21.50 -7.24 3.50
CA GLU A 220 22.32 -8.37 3.06
C GLU A 220 23.13 -9.00 4.20
N ALA A 221 23.64 -8.18 5.13
CA ALA A 221 24.40 -8.63 6.29
C ALA A 221 23.52 -9.22 7.40
N ALA A 222 22.32 -8.67 7.59
CA ALA A 222 21.36 -9.10 8.61
C ALA A 222 19.98 -9.23 7.97
N LYS A 223 19.69 -10.41 7.40
CA LYS A 223 18.45 -10.67 6.66
C LYS A 223 17.28 -10.81 7.62
N PHE A 224 16.10 -10.37 7.20
CA PHE A 224 14.86 -10.73 7.90
C PHE A 224 14.63 -12.24 7.76
N SER A 225 14.58 -12.95 8.87
CA SER A 225 14.39 -14.41 8.93
C SER A 225 13.11 -14.83 9.66
N GLY A 226 12.31 -13.86 10.11
CA GLY A 226 11.04 -14.04 10.77
C GLY A 226 9.86 -14.19 9.82
N ASN A 227 8.64 -14.10 10.37
CA ASN A 227 7.39 -14.13 9.63
C ASN A 227 6.59 -12.86 9.87
N PHE A 228 5.94 -12.33 8.85
CA PHE A 228 5.11 -11.14 8.97
C PHE A 228 3.65 -11.42 8.56
N LEU A 229 2.77 -11.42 9.55
CA LEU A 229 1.34 -11.62 9.39
C LEU A 229 0.66 -10.25 9.25
N GLY A 230 0.48 -9.79 8.03
CA GLY A 230 -0.22 -8.54 7.72
C GLY A 230 -1.70 -8.54 8.13
N ASN A 231 -2.30 -9.71 8.41
CA ASN A 231 -3.64 -9.83 9.00
C ASN A 231 -4.75 -9.08 8.23
N ASN A 232 -4.64 -9.03 6.90
CA ASN A 232 -5.51 -8.27 5.99
C ASN A 232 -5.53 -6.76 6.28
N LYS A 233 -4.47 -6.24 6.90
CA LYS A 233 -4.26 -4.83 7.17
C LYS A 233 -3.37 -4.22 6.10
N THR A 234 -3.38 -2.89 6.09
CA THR A 234 -2.67 -2.09 5.11
C THR A 234 -1.59 -1.25 5.76
N ILE A 235 -0.48 -1.07 5.06
CA ILE A 235 0.52 -0.04 5.36
C ILE A 235 0.48 0.96 4.22
N THR A 236 0.23 2.22 4.55
CA THR A 236 -0.07 3.27 3.58
C THR A 236 0.93 4.41 3.63
N ASN A 237 1.19 5.06 2.48
CA ASN A 237 2.05 6.23 2.33
C ASN A 237 3.53 6.01 2.71
N VAL A 238 4.06 4.79 2.57
CA VAL A 238 5.48 4.53 2.80
C VAL A 238 6.32 5.24 1.76
N TYR A 239 7.24 6.10 2.18
CA TYR A 239 8.19 6.78 1.31
C TYR A 239 9.60 6.21 1.49
N VAL A 240 10.26 5.82 0.40
CA VAL A 240 11.69 5.47 0.38
C VAL A 240 12.32 6.14 -0.84
N ASN A 241 13.39 6.90 -0.64
CA ASN A 241 14.12 7.58 -1.70
C ASN A 241 15.62 7.31 -1.59
N LYS A 242 16.03 6.11 -2.00
CA LYS A 242 17.42 5.64 -1.94
C LYS A 242 17.92 5.21 -3.32
N PRO A 243 17.98 6.11 -4.32
CA PRO A 243 18.20 5.76 -5.74
C PRO A 243 19.53 5.06 -6.02
N ASP A 244 20.49 5.12 -5.11
CA ASP A 244 21.80 4.48 -5.21
C ASP A 244 21.98 3.28 -4.26
N THR A 245 20.91 2.82 -3.62
CA THR A 245 20.94 1.71 -2.64
C THR A 245 20.25 0.46 -3.18
N ASP A 246 20.87 -0.69 -2.96
CA ASP A 246 20.31 -2.00 -3.30
C ASP A 246 19.40 -2.54 -2.21
N TYR A 247 18.56 -3.52 -2.56
CA TYR A 247 17.68 -4.24 -1.62
C TYR A 247 16.68 -3.32 -0.95
N VAL A 248 15.79 -2.74 -1.76
CA VAL A 248 14.85 -1.70 -1.32
C VAL A 248 13.41 -2.18 -1.43
N GLY A 249 12.66 -2.01 -0.35
CA GLY A 249 11.24 -2.32 -0.20
C GLY A 249 10.79 -1.96 1.20
N LEU A 250 9.61 -2.40 1.63
CA LEU A 250 9.30 -2.39 3.07
C LEU A 250 10.30 -3.28 3.81
N PHE A 251 10.54 -4.46 3.25
CA PHE A 251 11.62 -5.37 3.61
C PHE A 251 12.72 -5.30 2.54
N GLY A 252 13.97 -5.13 2.96
CA GLY A 252 15.10 -5.05 2.04
C GLY A 252 15.52 -6.43 1.53
N TYR A 253 15.98 -7.28 2.44
CA TYR A 253 16.45 -8.63 2.11
C TYR A 253 15.93 -9.66 3.11
N ILE A 254 15.12 -10.59 2.59
CA ILE A 254 14.55 -11.72 3.32
C ILE A 254 15.40 -12.99 3.16
N ASN A 255 15.49 -13.78 4.23
CA ASN A 255 16.09 -15.10 4.20
C ASN A 255 15.22 -16.06 3.37
N SER A 256 15.80 -16.71 2.36
CA SER A 256 15.06 -17.48 1.35
C SER A 256 14.35 -18.73 1.86
N ASN A 257 14.62 -19.17 3.09
CA ASN A 257 14.28 -20.52 3.53
C ASN A 257 13.24 -20.60 4.66
N SER A 258 12.81 -19.47 5.25
CA SER A 258 12.03 -19.51 6.50
C SER A 258 11.09 -18.34 6.73
N SER A 259 10.90 -17.46 5.74
CA SER A 259 10.23 -16.18 5.96
C SER A 259 9.11 -15.92 4.98
N ASP A 260 7.93 -15.78 5.55
CA ASP A 260 6.70 -15.49 4.82
C ASP A 260 6.12 -14.13 5.22
N ILE A 261 5.68 -13.38 4.21
CA ILE A 261 4.83 -12.20 4.35
C ILE A 261 3.43 -12.58 3.87
N ASN A 262 2.45 -12.43 4.75
CA ASN A 262 1.10 -12.91 4.49
C ASN A 262 0.07 -11.80 4.68
N ASN A 263 -0.88 -11.68 3.76
CA ASN A 263 -2.08 -10.85 3.91
C ASN A 263 -1.77 -9.37 4.17
N LEU A 264 -0.81 -8.78 3.45
CA LEU A 264 -0.39 -7.38 3.60
C LEU A 264 -0.75 -6.55 2.36
N GLY A 265 -1.37 -5.39 2.57
CA GLY A 265 -1.58 -4.40 1.53
C GLY A 265 -0.62 -3.22 1.64
N MET A 266 0.20 -2.97 0.63
CA MET A 266 0.98 -1.73 0.47
C MET A 266 0.19 -0.75 -0.39
N ILE A 267 -0.18 0.41 0.17
CA ILE A 267 -1.04 1.39 -0.49
C ILE A 267 -0.36 2.76 -0.57
N ASP A 268 -0.45 3.41 -1.72
CA ASP A 268 0.08 4.76 -1.94
C ASP A 268 1.56 4.93 -1.51
N SER A 269 2.33 3.84 -1.54
CA SER A 269 3.77 3.88 -1.28
C SER A 269 4.50 4.49 -2.48
N ASN A 270 5.66 5.10 -2.23
CA ASN A 270 6.59 5.56 -3.25
C ASN A 270 7.98 5.08 -2.87
N ILE A 271 8.41 3.98 -3.49
CA ILE A 271 9.62 3.26 -3.14
C ILE A 271 10.63 3.40 -4.28
N THR A 272 11.76 4.04 -4.00
CA THR A 272 12.84 4.27 -4.97
C THR A 272 14.16 3.67 -4.49
N GLY A 273 14.76 2.82 -5.32
CA GLY A 273 16.03 2.11 -5.06
C GLY A 273 16.89 1.94 -6.32
N GLN A 274 18.08 1.34 -6.17
CA GLN A 274 18.96 0.99 -7.30
C GLN A 274 18.67 -0.41 -7.84
N ASN A 275 19.26 -1.46 -7.27
CA ASN A 275 19.00 -2.84 -7.66
C ASN A 275 18.11 -3.56 -6.62
N TYR A 276 17.38 -4.58 -7.07
CA TYR A 276 16.52 -5.40 -6.20
C TYR A 276 15.50 -4.53 -5.45
N VAL A 277 14.60 -3.91 -6.22
CA VAL A 277 13.60 -2.98 -5.70
C VAL A 277 12.21 -3.60 -5.83
N GLY A 278 11.50 -3.74 -4.72
CA GLY A 278 10.12 -4.23 -4.69
C GLY A 278 9.21 -3.34 -3.85
N GLY A 279 7.92 -3.32 -4.16
CA GLY A 279 6.94 -2.61 -3.34
C GLY A 279 6.79 -3.21 -1.94
N ILE A 280 7.00 -4.52 -1.80
CA ILE A 280 7.00 -5.23 -0.51
C ILE A 280 8.43 -5.66 -0.16
N ASN A 281 9.09 -6.44 -1.02
CA ASN A 281 10.43 -6.98 -0.75
C ASN A 281 11.45 -6.57 -1.80
N GLY A 282 12.64 -6.14 -1.39
CA GLY A 282 13.77 -5.99 -2.31
C GLY A 282 14.22 -7.33 -2.90
N ARG A 283 14.46 -8.34 -2.05
CA ARG A 283 14.91 -9.67 -2.49
C ARG A 283 14.45 -10.81 -1.60
N ASN A 284 14.10 -11.93 -2.25
CA ASN A 284 13.68 -13.21 -1.65
C ASN A 284 12.40 -13.08 -0.80
N GLY A 285 12.05 -14.17 -0.10
CA GLY A 285 10.86 -14.30 0.73
C GLY A 285 9.70 -14.98 0.00
N THR A 286 8.77 -15.53 0.78
CA THR A 286 7.46 -15.92 0.27
C THR A 286 6.48 -14.78 0.52
N VAL A 287 5.73 -14.37 -0.50
CA VAL A 287 4.65 -13.38 -0.38
C VAL A 287 3.33 -14.05 -0.73
N ASN A 288 2.40 -14.08 0.22
CA ASN A 288 1.10 -14.71 0.06
C ASN A 288 -0.03 -13.70 0.28
N ASN A 289 -1.06 -13.75 -0.56
CA ASN A 289 -2.31 -12.99 -0.41
C ASN A 289 -2.07 -11.48 -0.18
N SER A 290 -1.04 -10.93 -0.81
CA SER A 290 -0.58 -9.57 -0.53
C SER A 290 -0.61 -8.73 -1.80
N TYR A 291 -0.56 -7.42 -1.66
CA TYR A 291 -0.67 -6.56 -2.82
C TYR A 291 0.07 -5.24 -2.68
N ASN A 292 0.43 -4.68 -3.82
CA ASN A 292 0.99 -3.34 -3.94
C ASN A 292 0.13 -2.49 -4.88
N THR A 293 -0.26 -1.31 -4.40
CA THR A 293 -0.91 -0.27 -5.23
C THR A 293 -0.06 0.99 -5.37
N GLY A 294 1.06 1.07 -4.63
CA GLY A 294 2.01 2.18 -4.70
C GLY A 294 3.01 2.08 -5.86
N THR A 295 3.78 3.14 -6.05
CA THR A 295 4.78 3.22 -7.13
C THR A 295 6.12 2.63 -6.69
N THR A 296 6.72 1.81 -7.55
CA THR A 296 8.07 1.24 -7.35
C THR A 296 9.00 1.73 -8.45
N ASN A 297 10.12 2.35 -8.08
CA ASN A 297 11.11 2.94 -8.97
C ASN A 297 12.50 2.31 -8.75
N GLY A 298 13.03 1.61 -9.75
CA GLY A 298 14.41 1.12 -9.77
C GLY A 298 15.26 1.88 -10.77
N THR A 299 16.36 2.47 -10.32
CA THR A 299 17.34 3.14 -11.21
C THR A 299 18.32 2.14 -11.84
N GLY A 300 18.46 0.95 -11.26
CA GLY A 300 19.28 -0.16 -11.71
C GLY A 300 18.45 -1.35 -12.18
N SER A 301 18.90 -2.55 -11.84
CA SER A 301 18.33 -3.81 -12.32
C SER A 301 17.43 -4.49 -11.28
N ARG A 302 16.46 -5.29 -11.75
CA ARG A 302 15.56 -6.13 -10.94
C ARG A 302 14.60 -5.28 -10.10
N THR A 303 13.54 -4.84 -10.78
CA THR A 303 12.48 -4.03 -10.19
C THR A 303 11.15 -4.75 -10.35
N GLY A 304 10.42 -4.96 -9.26
CA GLY A 304 9.10 -5.57 -9.29
C GLY A 304 8.07 -4.78 -8.49
N GLY A 305 6.79 -4.91 -8.83
CA GLY A 305 5.72 -4.30 -8.02
C GLY A 305 5.63 -4.90 -6.61
N ILE A 306 5.96 -6.18 -6.44
CA ILE A 306 5.95 -6.89 -5.16
C ILE A 306 7.37 -7.22 -4.70
N ASN A 307 8.10 -8.04 -5.48
CA ASN A 307 9.48 -8.44 -5.17
C ASN A 307 10.44 -7.88 -6.22
N GLY A 308 11.60 -7.36 -5.80
CA GLY A 308 12.66 -7.00 -6.74
C GLY A 308 13.27 -8.23 -7.42
N SER A 309 13.54 -9.31 -6.68
CA SER A 309 14.06 -10.55 -7.25
C SER A 309 13.82 -11.76 -6.35
N SER A 310 13.62 -12.90 -7.01
CA SER A 310 13.57 -14.23 -6.40
C SER A 310 12.45 -14.37 -5.36
N GLY A 311 12.36 -15.56 -4.75
CA GLY A 311 11.28 -15.89 -3.82
C GLY A 311 10.05 -16.50 -4.51
N THR A 312 9.01 -16.69 -3.72
CA THR A 312 7.74 -17.29 -4.16
C THR A 312 6.61 -16.29 -3.92
N ILE A 313 5.77 -16.07 -4.91
CA ILE A 313 4.64 -15.14 -4.82
C ILE A 313 3.36 -15.91 -5.14
N ASN A 314 2.41 -15.92 -4.21
CA ASN A 314 1.15 -16.64 -4.35
C ASN A 314 -0.04 -15.71 -4.11
N ASN A 315 -1.08 -15.83 -4.92
CA ASN A 315 -2.37 -15.16 -4.71
C ASN A 315 -2.23 -13.64 -4.50
N SER A 316 -1.28 -13.01 -5.19
CA SER A 316 -0.87 -11.64 -4.90
C SER A 316 -0.96 -10.77 -6.14
N TYR A 317 -1.05 -9.46 -5.97
CA TYR A 317 -1.25 -8.58 -7.12
C TYR A 317 -0.59 -7.21 -7.02
N ASN A 318 -0.36 -6.62 -8.19
CA ASN A 318 0.12 -5.25 -8.31
C ASN A 318 -0.84 -4.44 -9.17
N THR A 319 -1.23 -3.27 -8.66
CA THR A 319 -1.96 -2.24 -9.43
C THR A 319 -1.14 -0.95 -9.56
N GLY A 320 -0.05 -0.85 -8.81
CA GLY A 320 0.85 0.30 -8.81
C GLY A 320 1.74 0.38 -10.05
N ILE A 321 2.30 1.57 -10.30
CA ILE A 321 3.23 1.78 -11.42
C ILE A 321 4.60 1.21 -11.05
N VAL A 322 5.20 0.44 -11.96
CA VAL A 322 6.56 -0.08 -11.82
C VAL A 322 7.45 0.55 -12.88
N ASN A 323 8.45 1.32 -12.46
CA ASN A 323 9.45 1.93 -13.33
C ASN A 323 10.81 1.31 -13.02
N GLY A 324 11.43 0.66 -13.99
CA GLY A 324 12.77 0.07 -13.86
C GLY A 324 13.64 0.29 -15.09
N THR A 325 14.81 -0.33 -15.13
CA THR A 325 15.67 -0.33 -16.32
C THR A 325 15.81 -1.73 -16.93
N ASN A 326 16.48 -2.66 -16.24
CA ASN A 326 16.66 -4.03 -16.68
C ASN A 326 15.96 -4.98 -15.72
N TYR A 327 15.35 -6.05 -16.25
CA TYR A 327 14.62 -7.04 -15.44
C TYR A 327 13.50 -6.36 -14.64
N THR A 328 12.51 -5.85 -15.37
CA THR A 328 11.39 -5.12 -14.77
C THR A 328 10.11 -5.93 -14.93
N GLY A 329 9.47 -6.28 -13.81
CA GLY A 329 8.22 -7.02 -13.81
C GLY A 329 7.10 -6.29 -13.07
N GLY A 330 5.86 -6.42 -13.55
CA GLY A 330 4.72 -5.87 -12.80
C GLY A 330 4.58 -6.49 -11.41
N ILE A 331 5.02 -7.74 -11.20
CA ILE A 331 5.00 -8.44 -9.91
C ILE A 331 6.41 -8.69 -9.37
N ASN A 332 7.26 -9.35 -10.16
CA ASN A 332 8.63 -9.70 -9.75
C ASN A 332 9.65 -9.21 -10.77
N GLY A 333 10.77 -8.64 -10.34
CA GLY A 333 11.80 -8.20 -11.29
C GLY A 333 12.52 -9.35 -11.98
N ASN A 334 12.89 -10.41 -11.26
CA ASN A 334 13.59 -11.57 -11.83
C ASN A 334 13.42 -12.84 -11.00
N GLY A 335 13.35 -14.00 -11.64
CA GLY A 335 13.47 -15.28 -10.97
C GLY A 335 12.18 -15.78 -10.35
N GLY A 336 12.33 -16.73 -9.43
CA GLY A 336 11.27 -17.14 -8.51
C GLY A 336 10.13 -17.96 -9.14
N THR A 337 9.13 -18.21 -8.31
CA THR A 337 7.88 -18.88 -8.68
C THR A 337 6.72 -17.94 -8.39
N ILE A 338 5.84 -17.75 -9.36
CA ILE A 338 4.65 -16.88 -9.25
C ILE A 338 3.42 -17.72 -9.57
N ASN A 339 2.47 -17.76 -8.63
CA ASN A 339 1.24 -18.54 -8.77
C ASN A 339 0.02 -17.67 -8.49
N ASN A 340 -1.05 -17.85 -9.27
CA ASN A 340 -2.37 -17.24 -9.01
C ASN A 340 -2.29 -15.72 -8.80
N SER A 341 -1.43 -15.04 -9.54
CA SER A 341 -1.08 -13.65 -9.27
C SER A 341 -1.29 -12.79 -10.52
N TYR A 342 -1.52 -11.50 -10.33
CA TYR A 342 -1.85 -10.64 -11.46
C TYR A 342 -1.34 -9.22 -11.35
N ASN A 343 -1.11 -8.62 -12.51
CA ASN A 343 -0.73 -7.22 -12.63
C ASN A 343 -1.76 -6.44 -13.46
N THR A 344 -2.20 -5.31 -12.92
CA THR A 344 -3.01 -4.32 -13.64
C THR A 344 -2.28 -2.97 -13.77
N GLY A 345 -1.18 -2.80 -13.03
CA GLY A 345 -0.35 -1.60 -13.06
C GLY A 345 0.48 -1.47 -14.33
N THR A 346 0.89 -0.24 -14.66
CA THR A 346 1.79 -0.03 -15.80
C THR A 346 3.21 -0.45 -15.45
N THR A 347 3.85 -1.24 -16.31
CA THR A 347 5.24 -1.67 -16.16
C THR A 347 6.10 -1.03 -17.24
N ASN A 348 7.05 -0.17 -16.83
CA ASN A 348 7.97 0.54 -17.71
C ASN A 348 9.41 0.06 -17.44
N GLY A 349 10.10 -0.37 -18.49
CA GLY A 349 11.53 -0.72 -18.42
C GLY A 349 12.26 -0.48 -19.73
N THR A 350 13.51 -0.93 -19.80
CA THR A 350 14.36 -0.86 -21.00
C THR A 350 14.54 -2.25 -21.61
N GLN A 351 15.06 -3.21 -20.85
CA GLN A 351 15.31 -4.58 -21.33
C GLN A 351 14.80 -5.63 -20.35
N TYR A 352 14.27 -6.74 -20.88
CA TYR A 352 13.70 -7.83 -20.08
C TYR A 352 12.53 -7.31 -19.23
N VAL A 353 11.46 -6.93 -19.91
CA VAL A 353 10.28 -6.31 -19.28
C VAL A 353 9.09 -7.26 -19.42
N GLY A 354 8.53 -7.70 -18.30
CA GLY A 354 7.32 -8.54 -18.30
C GLY A 354 6.19 -7.89 -17.54
N GLY A 355 4.95 -8.03 -18.01
CA GLY A 355 3.81 -7.57 -17.23
C GLY A 355 3.67 -8.30 -15.88
N ILE A 356 4.26 -9.50 -15.73
CA ILE A 356 4.33 -10.23 -14.45
C ILE A 356 5.76 -10.35 -13.94
N ASN A 357 6.65 -10.97 -14.71
CA ASN A 357 8.04 -11.20 -14.32
C ASN A 357 9.01 -10.60 -15.34
N GLY A 358 10.01 -9.85 -14.88
CA GLY A 358 11.00 -9.27 -15.80
C GLY A 358 11.82 -10.33 -16.53
N ALA A 359 12.25 -11.41 -15.84
CA ALA A 359 12.90 -12.55 -16.48
C ALA A 359 12.97 -13.82 -15.61
N SER A 360 13.13 -14.97 -16.27
CA SER A 360 13.71 -16.22 -15.75
C SER A 360 13.05 -16.83 -14.51
N GLY A 361 11.74 -17.02 -14.51
CA GLY A 361 11.00 -17.73 -13.45
C GLY A 361 9.97 -18.73 -13.95
N THR A 362 9.25 -19.35 -13.01
CA THR A 362 8.08 -20.19 -13.29
C THR A 362 6.82 -19.43 -12.94
N ILE A 363 5.90 -19.30 -13.88
CA ILE A 363 4.66 -18.53 -13.72
C ILE A 363 3.49 -19.47 -14.03
N ASN A 364 2.56 -19.57 -13.08
CA ASN A 364 1.37 -20.41 -13.22
C ASN A 364 0.12 -19.61 -12.89
N ASN A 365 -0.96 -19.85 -13.64
CA ASN A 365 -2.30 -19.33 -13.33
C ASN A 365 -2.30 -17.81 -13.10
N SER A 366 -1.58 -17.06 -13.91
CA SER A 366 -1.31 -15.64 -13.66
C SER A 366 -1.63 -14.81 -14.89
N TYR A 367 -1.97 -13.54 -14.68
CA TYR A 367 -2.39 -12.70 -15.79
C TYR A 367 -1.98 -11.24 -15.68
N ASN A 368 -1.80 -10.61 -16.84
CA ASN A 368 -1.51 -9.20 -16.95
C ASN A 368 -2.58 -8.48 -17.76
N THR A 369 -3.16 -7.43 -17.18
CA THR A 369 -4.01 -6.47 -17.90
C THR A 369 -3.37 -5.09 -17.99
N GLY A 370 -2.28 -4.86 -17.25
CA GLY A 370 -1.52 -3.62 -17.26
C GLY A 370 -0.74 -3.40 -18.55
N THR A 371 -0.43 -2.15 -18.87
CA THR A 371 0.41 -1.83 -20.04
C THR A 371 1.87 -2.15 -19.75
N THR A 372 2.56 -2.77 -20.72
CA THR A 372 4.00 -3.11 -20.61
C THR A 372 4.80 -2.38 -21.68
N ASN A 373 5.78 -1.57 -21.25
CA ASN A 373 6.57 -0.71 -22.14
C ASN A 373 8.08 -0.98 -22.00
N GLY A 374 8.81 -0.89 -23.13
CA GLY A 374 10.27 -0.77 -23.13
C GLY A 374 10.93 -0.94 -24.49
N THR A 375 12.15 -1.49 -24.54
CA THR A 375 12.94 -1.64 -25.77
C THR A 375 13.00 -3.08 -26.29
N THR A 376 13.67 -4.01 -25.60
CA THR A 376 13.99 -5.35 -26.14
C THR A 376 13.65 -6.44 -25.12
N TYR A 377 13.19 -7.61 -25.58
CA TYR A 377 12.73 -8.71 -24.73
C TYR A 377 11.60 -8.26 -23.81
N ILE A 378 10.44 -8.04 -24.42
CA ILE A 378 9.26 -7.53 -23.71
C ILE A 378 8.09 -8.47 -23.91
N ALA A 379 7.34 -8.70 -22.84
CA ALA A 379 6.09 -9.43 -22.95
C ALA A 379 5.03 -9.08 -21.93
N GLY A 380 3.81 -9.54 -22.21
CA GLY A 380 2.69 -9.43 -21.29
C GLY A 380 2.89 -10.21 -19.99
N ILE A 381 3.62 -11.33 -20.01
CA ILE A 381 3.82 -12.17 -18.81
C ILE A 381 5.29 -12.20 -18.39
N ASN A 382 6.18 -12.77 -19.21
CA ASN A 382 7.59 -12.97 -18.85
C ASN A 382 8.53 -12.32 -19.87
N GLY A 383 9.37 -11.38 -19.44
CA GLY A 383 10.17 -10.57 -20.38
C GLY A 383 11.13 -11.39 -21.26
N ILE A 384 11.64 -12.52 -20.79
CA ILE A 384 12.49 -13.40 -21.61
C ILE A 384 12.22 -14.87 -21.31
N GLN A 385 13.14 -15.54 -20.62
CA GLN A 385 13.18 -16.98 -20.44
C GLN A 385 12.37 -17.42 -19.22
N GLY A 386 12.08 -18.72 -19.11
CA GLY A 386 11.33 -19.30 -18.01
C GLY A 386 10.22 -20.21 -18.50
N THR A 387 9.34 -20.64 -17.60
CA THR A 387 8.18 -21.46 -17.92
C THR A 387 6.91 -20.69 -17.56
N THR A 388 6.03 -20.51 -18.52
CA THR A 388 4.73 -19.86 -18.33
C THR A 388 3.63 -20.87 -18.63
N ASN A 389 2.82 -21.18 -17.64
CA ASN A 389 1.72 -22.14 -17.73
C ASN A 389 0.41 -21.45 -17.39
N ASN A 390 -0.67 -21.81 -18.10
CA ASN A 390 -2.03 -21.42 -17.72
C ASN A 390 -2.11 -19.91 -17.46
N SER A 391 -1.58 -19.06 -18.34
CA SER A 391 -1.43 -17.63 -18.07
C SER A 391 -1.83 -16.79 -19.27
N TYR A 392 -2.26 -15.56 -19.04
CA TYR A 392 -2.76 -14.74 -20.14
C TYR A 392 -2.46 -13.26 -20.01
N ASN A 393 -2.37 -12.61 -21.18
CA ASN A 393 -2.20 -11.18 -21.28
C ASN A 393 -3.35 -10.54 -22.06
N THR A 394 -3.95 -9.50 -21.48
CA THR A 394 -4.85 -8.57 -22.18
C THR A 394 -4.30 -7.16 -22.24
N GLY A 395 -3.23 -6.87 -21.50
CA GLY A 395 -2.55 -5.58 -21.48
C GLY A 395 -1.87 -5.25 -22.82
N THR A 396 -1.82 -3.97 -23.17
CA THR A 396 -1.09 -3.53 -24.38
C THR A 396 0.42 -3.60 -24.14
N ILE A 397 1.15 -4.09 -25.14
CA ILE A 397 2.60 -4.24 -25.11
C ILE A 397 3.24 -3.32 -26.15
N THR A 398 4.13 -2.43 -25.71
CA THR A 398 4.86 -1.51 -26.60
C THR A 398 6.37 -1.65 -26.42
N GLY A 399 7.01 -2.28 -27.41
CA GLY A 399 8.46 -2.35 -27.57
C GLY A 399 8.95 -1.42 -28.69
N THR A 400 10.11 -0.79 -28.50
CA THR A 400 10.78 -0.02 -29.57
C THR A 400 11.89 -0.81 -30.28
N GLY A 401 12.27 -1.97 -29.75
CA GLY A 401 13.31 -2.87 -30.27
C GLY A 401 12.77 -4.26 -30.62
N ASN A 402 13.59 -5.29 -30.36
CA ASN A 402 13.37 -6.64 -30.88
C ASN A 402 12.83 -7.60 -29.81
N ASN A 403 12.28 -8.73 -30.27
CA ASN A 403 11.85 -9.86 -29.44
C ASN A 403 10.72 -9.46 -28.48
N ILE A 404 9.56 -9.15 -29.05
CA ILE A 404 8.37 -8.71 -28.32
C ILE A 404 7.33 -9.82 -28.42
N GLY A 405 6.90 -10.38 -27.28
CA GLY A 405 5.94 -11.48 -27.25
C GLY A 405 4.69 -11.15 -26.46
N GLY A 406 3.53 -11.70 -26.81
CA GLY A 406 2.32 -11.50 -26.00
C GLY A 406 2.42 -12.17 -24.63
N ILE A 407 3.01 -13.36 -24.56
CA ILE A 407 3.25 -14.11 -23.32
C ILE A 407 4.71 -14.02 -22.88
N ASN A 408 5.65 -14.44 -23.73
CA ASN A 408 7.09 -14.46 -23.41
C ASN A 408 7.92 -13.69 -24.44
N GLY A 409 8.91 -12.90 -24.01
CA GLY A 409 9.74 -12.15 -24.96
C GLY A 409 10.71 -13.06 -25.73
N GLY A 410 11.23 -14.12 -25.09
CA GLY A 410 11.95 -15.17 -25.81
C GLY A 410 12.70 -16.19 -24.95
N TYR A 411 13.17 -17.30 -25.55
CA TYR A 411 13.90 -18.38 -24.86
C TYR A 411 13.14 -19.08 -23.71
N GLY A 412 11.81 -18.90 -23.63
CA GLY A 412 10.95 -19.53 -22.64
C GLY A 412 10.12 -20.67 -23.20
N THR A 413 9.54 -21.46 -22.30
CA THR A 413 8.48 -22.43 -22.59
C THR A 413 7.13 -21.80 -22.26
N VAL A 414 6.15 -21.99 -23.14
CA VAL A 414 4.78 -21.51 -22.96
C VAL A 414 3.81 -22.67 -23.13
N ASN A 415 2.96 -22.90 -22.13
CA ASN A 415 1.92 -23.92 -22.17
C ASN A 415 0.58 -23.30 -21.78
N ASN A 416 -0.49 -23.71 -22.45
CA ASN A 416 -1.86 -23.37 -22.03
C ASN A 416 -2.03 -21.87 -21.77
N SER A 417 -1.58 -21.01 -22.68
CA SER A 417 -1.53 -19.57 -22.43
C SER A 417 -2.04 -18.77 -23.62
N TYR A 418 -2.51 -17.55 -23.38
CA TYR A 418 -3.05 -16.75 -24.48
C TYR A 418 -2.86 -15.25 -24.36
N ASN A 419 -2.77 -14.61 -25.52
CA ASN A 419 -2.63 -13.16 -25.61
C ASN A 419 -3.77 -12.53 -26.43
N LEU A 420 -4.53 -11.66 -25.77
CA LEU A 420 -5.52 -10.77 -26.38
C LEU A 420 -4.99 -9.34 -26.52
N GLY A 421 -3.90 -9.01 -25.82
CA GLY A 421 -3.31 -7.67 -25.82
C GLY A 421 -2.67 -7.30 -27.16
N ASN A 422 -2.83 -6.04 -27.56
CA ASN A 422 -2.19 -5.49 -28.74
C ASN A 422 -0.68 -5.36 -28.53
N ILE A 423 0.10 -5.67 -29.57
CA ILE A 423 1.57 -5.67 -29.51
C ILE A 423 2.14 -4.75 -30.58
N LYS A 424 3.08 -3.89 -30.16
CA LYS A 424 3.91 -3.08 -31.05
C LYS A 424 5.40 -3.38 -30.83
N GLY A 425 6.18 -3.58 -31.90
CA GLY A 425 7.62 -3.88 -31.81
C GLY A 425 8.39 -3.63 -33.12
N ALA A 426 9.72 -3.70 -33.10
CA ALA A 426 10.55 -3.44 -34.29
C ALA A 426 10.97 -4.69 -35.08
N SER A 427 11.22 -5.81 -34.40
CA SER A 427 11.54 -7.10 -35.03
C SER A 427 11.21 -8.25 -34.10
N ASN A 428 10.94 -9.43 -34.66
CA ASN A 428 10.53 -10.63 -33.93
C ASN A 428 9.37 -10.35 -32.98
N VAL A 429 8.25 -9.93 -33.57
CA VAL A 429 7.01 -9.59 -32.84
C VAL A 429 6.08 -10.79 -32.91
N GLY A 430 5.93 -11.48 -31.78
CA GLY A 430 5.15 -12.70 -31.63
C GLY A 430 3.88 -12.50 -30.82
N GLY A 431 2.74 -12.96 -31.32
CA GLY A 431 1.49 -13.00 -30.54
C GLY A 431 1.62 -13.81 -29.24
N ILE A 432 2.41 -14.89 -29.24
CA ILE A 432 2.73 -15.69 -28.04
C ILE A 432 4.17 -15.45 -27.60
N ILE A 433 5.14 -15.65 -28.50
CA ILE A 433 6.57 -15.54 -28.16
C ILE A 433 7.36 -14.78 -29.21
N GLY A 434 8.19 -13.82 -28.76
CA GLY A 434 9.03 -13.01 -29.63
C GLY A 434 10.15 -13.83 -30.27
N TYR A 435 11.07 -14.34 -29.46
CA TYR A 435 12.17 -15.23 -29.91
C TYR A 435 11.98 -16.66 -29.38
N PHE A 436 11.72 -17.61 -30.27
CA PHE A 436 11.57 -19.02 -29.91
C PHE A 436 12.86 -19.79 -30.21
N ALA A 437 13.35 -20.57 -29.23
CA ALA A 437 14.63 -21.28 -29.33
C ALA A 437 14.44 -22.79 -29.54
N ALA A 438 15.41 -23.44 -30.20
CA ALA A 438 15.36 -24.85 -30.62
C ALA A 438 15.02 -25.87 -29.50
N GLU A 439 15.41 -25.59 -28.26
CA GLU A 439 15.22 -26.50 -27.11
C GLU A 439 13.98 -26.18 -26.27
N LYS A 440 13.08 -25.33 -26.77
CA LYS A 440 11.90 -24.85 -26.05
C LYS A 440 10.61 -25.37 -26.70
N SER A 441 9.50 -25.17 -26.00
CA SER A 441 8.18 -25.57 -26.48
C SER A 441 7.15 -24.44 -26.33
N VAL A 442 6.27 -24.33 -27.33
CA VAL A 442 5.02 -23.55 -27.26
C VAL A 442 3.89 -24.52 -27.54
N ILE A 443 3.02 -24.73 -26.55
CA ILE A 443 1.99 -25.77 -26.59
C ILE A 443 0.64 -25.18 -26.18
N ASN A 444 -0.43 -25.60 -26.87
CA ASN A 444 -1.83 -25.32 -26.50
C ASN A 444 -2.06 -23.83 -26.19
N SER A 445 -1.72 -22.94 -27.12
CA SER A 445 -1.70 -21.50 -26.85
C SER A 445 -2.25 -20.72 -28.04
N PHE A 446 -2.85 -19.56 -27.78
CA PHE A 446 -3.43 -18.75 -28.85
C PHE A 446 -3.22 -17.25 -28.71
N SER A 447 -3.20 -16.54 -29.83
CA SER A 447 -3.21 -15.08 -29.81
C SER A 447 -4.20 -14.46 -30.78
N THR A 448 -4.90 -13.42 -30.33
CA THR A 448 -5.88 -12.66 -31.13
C THR A 448 -5.63 -11.16 -31.13
N GLY A 449 -4.71 -10.68 -30.29
CA GLY A 449 -4.33 -9.27 -30.23
C GLY A 449 -3.63 -8.81 -31.51
N SER A 450 -3.85 -7.55 -31.89
CA SER A 450 -3.23 -7.01 -33.12
C SER A 450 -1.72 -6.90 -32.96
N LEU A 451 -0.98 -7.16 -34.05
CA LEU A 451 0.48 -7.10 -34.10
C LEU A 451 0.91 -5.98 -35.05
N LYS A 452 1.77 -5.08 -34.56
CA LYS A 452 2.21 -3.89 -35.32
C LYS A 452 3.71 -3.70 -35.27
N GLY A 453 4.31 -3.47 -36.44
CA GLY A 453 5.74 -3.21 -36.56
C GLY A 453 6.07 -1.75 -36.56
N THR A 454 7.30 -1.46 -36.15
CA THR A 454 7.90 -0.13 -36.27
C THR A 454 9.01 -0.08 -37.32
N SER A 455 9.34 -1.21 -37.96
CA SER A 455 10.37 -1.30 -39.02
C SER A 455 9.89 -2.04 -40.27
N SER A 456 10.52 -1.77 -41.42
CA SER A 456 10.20 -2.42 -42.70
C SER A 456 10.72 -3.86 -42.82
N SER A 457 11.57 -4.32 -41.89
CA SER A 457 12.13 -5.68 -41.84
C SER A 457 11.58 -6.46 -40.63
N THR A 458 10.38 -6.12 -40.17
CA THR A 458 9.78 -6.75 -38.99
C THR A 458 9.30 -8.15 -39.36
N ASN A 459 9.77 -9.15 -38.64
CA ASN A 459 9.17 -10.49 -38.65
C ASN A 459 7.98 -10.50 -37.69
N PHE A 460 6.80 -10.85 -38.20
CA PHE A 460 5.56 -11.00 -37.43
C PHE A 460 5.04 -12.42 -37.50
N GLY A 461 4.42 -12.86 -36.43
CA GLY A 461 3.66 -14.10 -36.37
C GLY A 461 3.07 -14.30 -34.98
N THR A 462 2.41 -15.42 -34.76
CA THR A 462 2.16 -15.93 -33.40
C THR A 462 3.49 -16.23 -32.71
N ILE A 463 4.48 -16.66 -33.51
CA ILE A 463 5.88 -16.83 -33.15
C ILE A 463 6.69 -15.81 -33.96
N GLY A 464 7.41 -14.91 -33.29
CA GLY A 464 8.13 -13.82 -33.98
C GLY A 464 9.36 -14.31 -34.77
N TYR A 465 10.25 -15.04 -34.10
CA TYR A 465 11.37 -15.77 -34.69
C TYR A 465 11.32 -17.22 -34.25
N ASP A 466 11.41 -18.15 -35.19
CA ASP A 466 11.44 -19.58 -34.92
C ASP A 466 12.86 -20.15 -35.07
N GLY A 467 13.44 -20.55 -33.94
CA GLY A 467 14.71 -21.25 -33.87
C GLY A 467 14.61 -22.77 -34.00
N GLY A 468 13.43 -23.33 -34.31
CA GLY A 468 13.20 -24.75 -34.53
C GLY A 468 12.83 -25.54 -33.28
N GLY A 469 12.10 -24.93 -32.34
CA GLY A 469 11.61 -25.62 -31.15
C GLY A 469 10.31 -26.40 -31.39
N THR A 470 9.74 -27.01 -30.35
CA THR A 470 8.48 -27.77 -30.45
C THR A 470 7.26 -26.83 -30.44
N ILE A 471 6.50 -26.82 -31.53
CA ILE A 471 5.25 -26.08 -31.67
C ILE A 471 4.12 -27.09 -31.79
N THR A 472 3.13 -27.01 -30.89
CA THR A 472 1.99 -27.94 -30.88
C THR A 472 0.70 -27.19 -30.51
N ASN A 473 -0.37 -27.38 -31.28
CA ASN A 473 -1.70 -26.81 -30.98
C ASN A 473 -1.66 -25.29 -30.75
N ILE A 474 -1.07 -24.56 -31.70
CA ILE A 474 -1.00 -23.10 -31.66
C ILE A 474 -2.05 -22.49 -32.58
N TYR A 475 -2.78 -21.50 -32.08
CA TYR A 475 -3.87 -20.87 -32.81
C TYR A 475 -3.67 -19.36 -32.90
N TRP A 476 -4.10 -18.75 -34.01
CA TRP A 476 -4.11 -17.30 -34.10
C TRP A 476 -5.27 -16.78 -34.91
N TYR A 477 -5.75 -15.61 -34.51
CA TYR A 477 -6.83 -14.90 -35.16
C TYR A 477 -6.35 -13.50 -35.51
N ASP A 478 -6.53 -13.09 -36.76
CA ASP A 478 -6.31 -11.71 -37.18
C ASP A 478 -7.61 -10.92 -36.99
N SER A 479 -7.76 -10.30 -35.82
CA SER A 479 -8.94 -9.50 -35.47
C SER A 479 -9.06 -8.20 -36.27
N ASN A 480 -8.02 -7.81 -37.02
CA ASN A 480 -8.00 -6.57 -37.77
C ASN A 480 -7.23 -6.74 -39.08
N SER A 481 -7.92 -7.28 -40.10
CA SER A 481 -7.50 -7.25 -41.51
C SER A 481 -7.33 -5.83 -42.10
N ILE A 482 -7.41 -4.78 -41.27
CA ILE A 482 -7.42 -3.36 -41.65
C ILE A 482 -6.03 -2.72 -41.54
N ASP A 483 -5.12 -3.23 -40.69
CA ASP A 483 -3.72 -2.78 -40.67
C ASP A 483 -2.91 -3.76 -41.53
N SER A 484 -2.34 -3.30 -42.63
CA SER A 484 -1.56 -4.09 -43.61
C SER A 484 -0.24 -4.70 -43.05
N ALA A 485 -0.12 -4.78 -41.73
CA ALA A 485 1.03 -5.27 -40.97
C ALA A 485 0.68 -6.49 -40.08
N SER A 486 -0.57 -6.95 -40.03
CA SER A 486 -0.93 -8.22 -39.38
C SER A 486 -0.30 -9.40 -40.14
N PRO A 487 0.26 -10.41 -39.44
CA PRO A 487 0.88 -11.55 -40.10
C PRO A 487 -0.15 -12.46 -40.78
N SER A 488 0.11 -12.80 -42.03
CA SER A 488 -0.65 -13.82 -42.78
C SER A 488 -0.28 -15.26 -42.41
N GLU A 489 0.78 -15.45 -41.61
CA GLU A 489 1.35 -16.75 -41.24
C GLU A 489 1.62 -16.83 -39.73
N CYS A 490 1.58 -18.03 -39.16
CA CYS A 490 1.90 -18.22 -37.73
C CYS A 490 3.38 -17.92 -37.42
N ILE A 491 4.25 -18.31 -38.36
CA ILE A 491 5.71 -18.23 -38.30
C ILE A 491 6.15 -17.66 -39.65
N GLN A 492 7.25 -16.93 -39.68
CA GLN A 492 7.80 -16.47 -40.95
C GLN A 492 8.14 -17.67 -41.86
N GLY A 493 7.51 -17.73 -43.04
CA GLY A 493 7.76 -18.78 -44.04
C GLY A 493 6.80 -19.97 -43.94
N GLY A 494 5.77 -19.90 -43.08
CA GLY A 494 4.67 -20.86 -43.09
C GLY A 494 3.94 -21.01 -41.75
N SER A 495 2.95 -21.90 -41.76
CA SER A 495 2.05 -22.12 -40.61
C SER A 495 2.08 -23.57 -40.09
N THR A 496 3.17 -24.29 -40.31
CA THR A 496 3.32 -25.67 -39.84
C THR A 496 3.09 -25.75 -38.33
N ASN A 497 2.27 -26.71 -37.88
CA ASN A 497 1.87 -26.93 -36.48
C ASN A 497 1.08 -25.79 -35.82
N CYS A 498 0.62 -24.82 -36.62
CA CYS A 498 -0.33 -23.81 -36.18
C CYS A 498 -1.62 -23.88 -36.98
N THR A 499 -2.73 -23.43 -36.40
CA THR A 499 -4.04 -23.33 -37.05
C THR A 499 -4.53 -21.88 -37.07
N TYR A 500 -4.83 -21.36 -38.27
CA TYR A 500 -5.46 -20.05 -38.43
C TYR A 500 -6.94 -20.12 -38.03
N LEU A 501 -7.40 -19.11 -37.31
CA LEU A 501 -8.80 -18.91 -36.96
C LEU A 501 -9.36 -17.80 -37.85
N ASP A 502 -10.51 -18.04 -38.49
CA ASP A 502 -11.33 -17.04 -39.18
C ASP A 502 -12.69 -16.92 -38.49
N ASP A 503 -13.51 -15.93 -38.83
CA ASP A 503 -14.83 -15.73 -38.19
C ASP A 503 -15.76 -16.97 -38.25
N THR A 504 -15.56 -17.86 -39.23
CA THR A 504 -16.35 -19.09 -39.41
C THR A 504 -15.89 -20.28 -38.56
N ASN A 505 -14.58 -20.44 -38.36
CA ASN A 505 -13.95 -21.51 -37.59
C ASN A 505 -13.69 -21.09 -36.13
N TYR A 506 -13.60 -19.79 -35.89
CA TYR A 506 -13.43 -19.18 -34.57
C TYR A 506 -14.61 -19.51 -33.67
N THR A 507 -15.85 -19.43 -34.14
CA THR A 507 -17.02 -19.86 -33.33
C THR A 507 -17.13 -21.39 -33.21
N GLN A 508 -16.76 -22.14 -34.25
CA GLN A 508 -16.92 -23.60 -34.30
C GLN A 508 -15.91 -24.38 -33.44
N LEU A 509 -14.69 -23.89 -33.26
CA LEU A 509 -13.68 -24.51 -32.40
C LEU A 509 -14.10 -24.59 -30.93
N PHE A 510 -15.13 -23.83 -30.55
CA PHE A 510 -15.42 -23.61 -29.15
C PHE A 510 -16.89 -23.78 -28.75
N THR A 511 -17.84 -23.88 -29.68
CA THR A 511 -19.27 -24.11 -29.36
C THR A 511 -19.72 -25.58 -29.35
N SER A 512 -18.85 -26.53 -29.70
CA SER A 512 -19.24 -27.92 -29.91
C SER A 512 -18.88 -28.82 -28.73
N THR A 513 -19.89 -29.23 -27.95
CA THR A 513 -19.79 -30.37 -27.01
C THR A 513 -20.00 -31.72 -27.71
N THR A 514 -20.15 -31.75 -29.04
CA THR A 514 -20.43 -32.97 -29.82
C THR A 514 -19.99 -32.78 -31.28
N ASP A 515 -18.85 -33.41 -31.64
CA ASP A 515 -18.44 -33.86 -32.98
C ASP A 515 -18.66 -32.93 -34.18
N ILE A 516 -17.65 -32.12 -34.55
CA ILE A 516 -17.19 -31.96 -35.94
C ILE A 516 -15.67 -31.70 -35.92
N TYR A 517 -14.92 -32.65 -36.49
CA TYR A 517 -13.48 -32.86 -36.43
C TYR A 517 -12.92 -33.32 -35.08
N ASP A 518 -12.41 -34.54 -35.07
CA ASP A 518 -11.45 -35.15 -34.13
C ASP A 518 -10.10 -34.38 -34.07
N THR A 519 -10.13 -33.07 -34.33
CA THR A 519 -9.01 -32.12 -34.35
C THR A 519 -9.35 -30.76 -33.73
N ALA A 520 -10.57 -30.55 -33.21
CA ALA A 520 -10.78 -29.50 -32.22
C ALA A 520 -9.96 -29.92 -30.98
N PRO A 521 -8.94 -29.15 -30.56
CA PRO A 521 -8.01 -29.61 -29.54
C PRO A 521 -8.82 -29.97 -28.30
N ALA A 522 -8.70 -31.22 -27.87
CA ALA A 522 -9.03 -31.60 -26.50
C ALA A 522 -8.04 -30.84 -25.61
N TRP A 523 -8.33 -29.55 -25.38
CA TRP A 523 -7.63 -28.74 -24.41
C TRP A 523 -7.71 -29.52 -23.10
N ASP A 524 -6.56 -29.72 -22.48
CA ASP A 524 -6.21 -30.72 -21.46
C ASP A 524 -6.95 -30.61 -20.10
N GLY A 525 -8.26 -30.33 -20.10
CA GLY A 525 -9.07 -30.06 -18.92
C GLY A 525 -8.83 -28.68 -18.30
N ASN A 526 -7.82 -27.93 -18.77
CA ASN A 526 -7.48 -26.60 -18.26
C ASN A 526 -8.23 -25.45 -18.93
N TRP A 527 -9.01 -25.72 -19.98
CA TRP A 527 -9.73 -24.71 -20.74
C TRP A 527 -11.24 -24.93 -20.66
N VAL A 528 -11.98 -23.84 -20.53
CA VAL A 528 -13.43 -23.83 -20.42
C VAL A 528 -14.00 -22.89 -21.46
N TRP A 529 -15.09 -23.31 -22.10
CA TRP A 529 -15.91 -22.41 -22.91
C TRP A 529 -17.03 -21.83 -22.05
N SER A 530 -16.99 -20.51 -21.83
CA SER A 530 -17.99 -19.80 -21.03
C SER A 530 -19.02 -19.03 -21.89
N GLY A 531 -19.02 -19.23 -23.21
CA GLY A 531 -19.86 -18.47 -24.15
C GLY A 531 -19.30 -17.08 -24.52
N SER A 532 -18.06 -16.78 -24.11
CA SER A 532 -17.24 -15.68 -24.60
C SER A 532 -16.82 -15.88 -26.06
N ALA A 533 -16.20 -14.86 -26.68
CA ALA A 533 -15.64 -14.98 -28.02
C ALA A 533 -14.46 -15.99 -28.08
N TYR A 534 -13.75 -16.21 -26.98
CA TYR A 534 -12.56 -17.07 -26.87
C TYR A 534 -12.65 -17.99 -25.64
N PRO A 535 -11.99 -19.17 -25.64
CA PRO A 535 -11.95 -20.04 -24.47
C PRO A 535 -11.11 -19.38 -23.38
N THR A 536 -11.53 -19.57 -22.14
CA THR A 536 -10.85 -19.07 -20.95
C THR A 536 -10.20 -20.23 -20.21
N LEU A 537 -9.19 -19.94 -19.40
CA LEU A 537 -8.62 -20.93 -18.52
C LEU A 537 -9.60 -21.26 -17.39
N SER A 538 -9.61 -22.51 -16.93
CA SER A 538 -10.58 -22.99 -15.94
C SER A 538 -10.50 -22.32 -14.58
N TRP A 539 -9.40 -21.65 -14.28
CA TRP A 539 -9.16 -20.93 -13.03
C TRP A 539 -9.50 -19.43 -13.09
N GLU A 540 -9.76 -18.89 -14.29
CA GLU A 540 -10.30 -17.53 -14.47
C GLU A 540 -11.68 -17.39 -13.84
#